data_AF-A0A5P9PF52-F1
#
_entry.id   AF-A0A5P9PF52-F1
#
_cell.length_a   1.000
_cell.length_b   1.000
_cell.length_c   1.000
_cell.angle_alpha   90.00
_cell.angle_beta   90.00
_cell.angle_gamma   90.00
#
_symmetry.space_group_name_H-M   'P 1'
#
loop_
_entity.id
_entity.type
_entity.pdbx_description
1 polymer ?
#
loop_
_entity_poly.entity_id
_entity_poly.type
_entity_poly.pdbx_seq_one_letter_code
_entity_poly.pdbx_strand_id
1 'polypeptide(L)'
;MNDTDTTTVTADPPLPPNAVRFLPDPAESRTTTMPPGHTATSSAPPPRITKFDRVALAAVHIATALPGQWTIGRGCGPDDAADIECLSTGARIALCPWGHRTWGFRLVPCAVPRELVNHFVWPREDDENAHPGFAVGTPAAEVATYIHEDFLPRYHHALARAETAKRECDEAEARRLLARTQVAERLHREFSASASERARCQQPVAVYYQAADDLVRIDVVMPLDDAIACTPALARALTAPVDDNHATECPR
;
A
#
# COMPACT_ATOMS: atom_id res chain seq x y z
N MET A 1 66.75 22.61 -49.92
CA MET A 1 65.33 22.25 -50.03
C MET A 1 64.93 21.70 -48.68
N ASN A 2 64.85 22.59 -47.69
CA ASN A 2 63.64 23.31 -47.25
C ASN A 2 62.58 22.34 -46.71
N ASP A 3 62.65 22.22 -45.39
CA ASP A 3 61.60 22.03 -44.39
C ASP A 3 60.15 22.22 -44.88
N THR A 4 59.21 21.45 -44.33
CA THR A 4 58.29 21.95 -43.28
C THR A 4 57.37 20.80 -42.83
N ASP A 5 57.61 20.28 -41.63
CA ASP A 5 56.60 19.56 -40.83
C ASP A 5 55.49 20.54 -40.45
N THR A 6 54.24 20.24 -40.79
CA THR A 6 53.07 21.02 -40.34
C THR A 6 52.28 20.19 -39.33
N THR A 7 52.46 20.54 -38.05
CA THR A 7 51.66 20.11 -36.92
C THR A 7 50.35 20.89 -36.92
N THR A 8 49.22 20.21 -37.09
CA THR A 8 47.89 20.81 -36.96
C THR A 8 47.54 20.94 -35.48
N VAL A 9 47.62 22.16 -34.97
CA VAL A 9 47.11 22.56 -33.64
C VAL A 9 45.59 22.73 -33.74
N THR A 10 44.82 21.83 -33.14
CA THR A 10 43.38 22.02 -32.95
C THR A 10 43.17 22.89 -31.71
N ALA A 11 42.73 24.12 -31.91
CA ALA A 11 42.40 25.06 -30.84
C ALA A 11 41.13 24.64 -30.08
N ASP A 12 41.15 24.74 -28.76
CA ASP A 12 40.00 24.54 -27.88
C ASP A 12 38.89 25.58 -28.16
N PRO A 13 37.60 25.19 -28.19
CA PRO A 13 36.48 26.12 -28.30
C PRO A 13 36.31 26.98 -27.03
N PRO A 14 35.80 28.22 -27.14
CA PRO A 14 35.67 29.11 -25.99
C PRO A 14 34.61 28.64 -24.99
N LEU A 15 34.93 28.75 -23.69
CA LEU A 15 34.07 28.42 -22.55
C LEU A 15 32.87 29.38 -22.42
N PRO A 16 31.70 28.89 -21.95
CA PRO A 16 30.53 29.73 -21.68
C PRO A 16 30.77 30.70 -20.49
N PRO A 17 30.03 31.82 -20.42
CA PRO A 17 30.35 32.98 -19.56
C PRO A 17 30.24 32.78 -18.04
N ASN A 18 30.07 31.56 -17.53
CA ASN A 18 29.97 31.26 -16.08
C ASN A 18 30.97 30.21 -15.58
N ALA A 19 32.08 29.97 -16.29
CA ALA A 19 33.13 29.10 -15.77
C ALA A 19 33.99 29.81 -14.72
N VAL A 20 33.81 29.47 -13.43
CA VAL A 20 34.68 29.91 -12.34
C VAL A 20 36.03 29.20 -12.46
N ARG A 21 37.08 29.93 -12.83
CA ARG A 21 38.47 29.45 -12.77
C ARG A 21 39.00 29.62 -11.35
N PHE A 22 39.25 28.52 -10.64
CA PHE A 22 40.09 28.55 -9.46
C PHE A 22 41.56 28.56 -9.90
N LEU A 23 42.17 29.75 -9.84
CA LEU A 23 43.63 29.90 -9.89
C LEU A 23 44.19 29.60 -8.49
N PRO A 24 45.25 28.78 -8.35
CA PRO A 24 45.98 28.70 -7.09
C PRO A 24 46.86 29.94 -6.94
N ASP A 25 46.62 30.73 -5.89
CA ASP A 25 47.51 31.82 -5.48
C ASP A 25 48.82 31.24 -4.92
N PRO A 26 50.00 31.78 -5.31
CA PRO A 26 51.27 31.36 -4.73
C PRO A 26 51.61 32.18 -3.49
N ALA A 27 52.11 31.48 -2.47
CA ALA A 27 52.77 31.97 -1.27
C ALA A 27 51.89 32.53 -0.15
N GLU A 28 51.73 31.72 0.90
CA GLU A 28 52.32 32.07 2.19
C GLU A 28 52.62 30.79 2.99
N SER A 29 53.90 30.43 3.05
CA SER A 29 54.43 29.41 3.94
C SER A 29 54.26 29.86 5.39
N ARG A 30 53.31 29.26 6.10
CA ARG A 30 53.30 29.26 7.57
C ARG A 30 53.31 27.84 8.10
N THR A 31 54.50 27.43 8.48
CA THR A 31 54.81 26.26 9.31
C THR A 31 53.90 26.26 10.54
N THR A 32 52.87 25.43 10.50
CA THR A 32 52.07 25.08 11.68
C THR A 32 52.48 23.68 12.09
N THR A 33 53.29 23.60 13.15
CA THR A 33 53.63 22.33 13.82
C THR A 33 52.34 21.74 14.39
N MET A 34 51.80 20.70 13.76
CA MET A 34 50.71 19.90 14.31
C MET A 34 51.25 19.01 15.45
N PRO A 35 50.50 18.81 16.55
CA PRO A 35 50.83 17.80 17.54
C PRO A 35 50.70 16.40 16.90
N PRO A 36 51.30 15.34 17.47
CA PRO A 36 51.23 14.00 16.89
C PRO A 36 49.79 13.48 16.99
N GLY A 37 48.98 13.80 15.98
CA GLY A 37 47.67 13.23 15.76
C GLY A 37 47.86 11.85 15.16
N HIS A 38 47.36 10.84 15.86
CA HIS A 38 47.23 9.46 15.40
C HIS A 38 46.93 9.40 13.89
N THR A 39 47.87 8.92 13.10
CA THR A 39 47.59 8.34 11.79
C THR A 39 46.82 7.04 12.03
N ALA A 40 45.55 7.17 12.37
CA ALA A 40 44.58 6.13 12.05
C ALA A 40 44.36 6.22 10.54
N THR A 41 45.29 5.65 9.77
CA THR A 41 44.96 5.07 8.47
C THR A 41 43.85 4.08 8.74
N SER A 42 42.61 4.55 8.63
CA SER A 42 41.43 3.70 8.57
C SER A 42 41.59 2.87 7.31
N SER A 43 42.21 1.70 7.47
CA SER A 43 42.11 0.58 6.54
C SER A 43 40.71 0.00 6.70
N ALA A 44 39.68 0.82 6.48
CA ALA A 44 38.36 0.30 6.25
C ALA A 44 38.46 -0.47 4.92
N PRO A 45 38.07 -1.77 4.90
CA PRO A 45 37.96 -2.47 3.63
C PRO A 45 37.05 -1.65 2.70
N PRO A 46 37.30 -1.66 1.38
CA PRO A 46 36.44 -0.94 0.45
C PRO A 46 34.98 -1.36 0.69
N PRO A 47 34.02 -0.41 0.63
CA PRO A 47 32.63 -0.71 0.91
C PRO A 47 32.16 -1.86 0.00
N ARG A 48 31.68 -2.94 0.63
CA ARG A 48 31.15 -4.09 -0.11
C ARG A 48 29.82 -3.68 -0.73
N ILE A 49 29.75 -3.66 -2.06
CA ILE A 49 28.50 -3.42 -2.79
C ILE A 49 27.55 -4.56 -2.46
N THR A 50 26.45 -4.23 -1.80
CA THR A 50 25.41 -5.17 -1.42
C THR A 50 24.44 -5.41 -2.57
N LYS A 51 23.58 -6.43 -2.42
CA LYS A 51 22.49 -6.67 -3.37
C LYS A 51 21.53 -5.48 -3.42
N PHE A 52 21.23 -4.88 -2.26
CA PHE A 52 20.36 -3.70 -2.16
C PHE A 52 20.95 -2.52 -2.95
N ASP A 53 22.27 -2.29 -2.85
CA ASP A 53 22.93 -1.20 -3.60
C ASP A 53 22.79 -1.37 -5.12
N ARG A 54 22.92 -2.61 -5.62
CA ARG A 54 22.76 -2.86 -7.07
C ARG A 54 21.32 -2.70 -7.54
N VAL A 55 20.34 -3.10 -6.73
CA VAL A 55 18.92 -2.91 -7.06
C VAL A 55 18.54 -1.43 -6.98
N ALA A 56 19.07 -0.69 -6.00
CA ALA A 56 18.91 0.76 -5.92
C ALA A 56 19.52 1.46 -7.14
N LEU A 57 20.70 1.05 -7.60
CA LEU A 57 21.28 1.55 -8.85
C LEU A 57 20.42 1.21 -10.07
N ALA A 58 19.85 -0.01 -10.13
CA ALA A 58 18.91 -0.38 -11.18
C ALA A 58 17.67 0.52 -11.17
N ALA A 59 17.14 0.86 -9.99
CA ALA A 59 16.02 1.79 -9.85
C ALA A 59 16.32 3.15 -10.49
N VAL A 60 17.55 3.67 -10.32
CA VAL A 60 18.00 4.90 -10.98
C VAL A 60 17.92 4.79 -12.49
N HIS A 61 18.49 3.73 -13.06
CA HIS A 61 18.47 3.54 -14.50
C HIS A 61 17.05 3.36 -15.05
N ILE A 62 16.19 2.62 -14.34
CA ILE A 62 14.78 2.42 -14.71
C ILE A 62 14.01 3.73 -14.65
N ALA A 63 14.16 4.52 -13.58
CA ALA A 63 13.51 5.83 -13.46
C ALA A 63 13.88 6.77 -14.62
N THR A 64 15.15 6.75 -15.05
CA THR A 64 15.61 7.54 -16.21
C THR A 64 15.10 7.03 -17.56
N ALA A 65 14.73 5.76 -17.65
CA ALA A 65 14.21 5.14 -18.87
C ALA A 65 12.68 5.24 -18.98
N LEU A 66 11.98 5.54 -17.87
CA LEU A 66 10.54 5.71 -17.86
C LEU A 66 10.10 7.03 -18.49
N PRO A 67 8.97 7.07 -19.21
CA PRO A 67 8.44 8.30 -19.77
C PRO A 67 7.89 9.22 -18.67
N GLY A 68 8.14 10.53 -18.80
CA GLY A 68 7.64 11.54 -17.86
C GLY A 68 8.62 11.87 -16.72
N GLN A 69 8.09 12.36 -15.60
CA GLN A 69 8.89 12.76 -14.44
C GLN A 69 8.76 11.73 -13.32
N TRP A 70 9.88 11.10 -12.98
CA TRP A 70 9.96 10.07 -11.96
C TRP A 70 11.01 10.44 -10.91
N THR A 71 10.69 10.22 -9.64
CA THR A 71 11.59 10.39 -8.50
C THR A 71 11.94 9.06 -7.88
N ILE A 72 13.03 9.02 -7.11
CA ILE A 72 13.54 7.81 -6.46
C ILE A 72 13.54 8.02 -4.95
N GLY A 73 12.95 7.08 -4.23
CA GLY A 73 12.90 7.03 -2.78
C GLY A 73 13.71 5.87 -2.19
N ARG A 74 13.67 5.75 -0.85
CA ARG A 74 14.43 4.75 -0.09
C ARG A 74 13.77 3.37 -0.01
N GLY A 75 12.64 3.15 -0.67
CA GLY A 75 11.77 2.00 -0.47
C GLY A 75 10.53 2.35 0.36
N CYS A 76 9.51 1.51 0.24
CA CYS A 76 8.22 1.68 0.92
C CYS A 76 8.09 0.76 2.14
N GLY A 77 8.90 -0.30 2.20
CA GLY A 77 9.00 -1.25 3.30
C GLY A 77 10.46 -1.59 3.64
N PRO A 78 10.68 -2.38 4.70
CA PRO A 78 12.01 -2.73 5.21
C PRO A 78 12.81 -3.62 4.24
N ASP A 79 12.14 -4.33 3.34
CA ASP A 79 12.74 -5.27 2.38
C ASP A 79 12.95 -4.64 0.99
N ASP A 80 12.61 -3.36 0.83
CA ASP A 80 12.74 -2.66 -0.45
C ASP A 80 14.12 -2.02 -0.57
N ALA A 81 14.73 -2.12 -1.74
CA ALA A 81 16.01 -1.46 -2.00
C ALA A 81 15.85 -0.01 -2.45
N ALA A 82 14.77 0.28 -3.14
CA ALA A 82 14.40 1.60 -3.61
C ALA A 82 12.92 1.59 -4.00
N ASP A 83 12.36 2.77 -4.15
CA ASP A 83 11.08 2.96 -4.81
C ASP A 83 11.20 4.05 -5.87
N ILE A 84 10.32 3.99 -6.86
CA ILE A 84 10.18 5.01 -7.89
C ILE A 84 8.76 5.55 -7.87
N GLU A 85 8.61 6.86 -7.99
CA GLU A 85 7.33 7.56 -7.92
C GLU A 85 7.14 8.44 -9.16
N CYS A 86 6.01 8.29 -9.83
CA CYS A 86 5.63 9.16 -10.94
C CYS A 86 4.99 10.43 -10.38
N LEU A 87 5.61 11.59 -10.61
CA LEU A 87 5.16 12.86 -10.02
C LEU A 87 3.81 13.34 -10.56
N SER A 88 3.42 12.92 -11.78
CA SER A 88 2.15 13.33 -12.38
C SER A 88 0.96 12.50 -11.90
N THR A 89 1.16 11.22 -11.58
CA THR A 89 0.09 10.29 -11.21
C THR A 89 0.10 9.89 -9.74
N GLY A 90 1.21 10.12 -9.03
CA GLY A 90 1.43 9.61 -7.68
C GLY A 90 1.63 8.08 -7.63
N ALA A 91 1.77 7.41 -8.78
CA ALA A 91 2.00 5.98 -8.83
C ALA A 91 3.40 5.66 -8.27
N ARG A 92 3.45 4.77 -7.27
CA ARG A 92 4.69 4.41 -6.57
C ARG A 92 4.95 2.91 -6.63
N ILE A 93 6.17 2.55 -7.01
CA ILE A 93 6.60 1.17 -7.27
C ILE A 93 7.88 0.89 -6.49
N ALA A 94 7.87 -0.10 -5.60
CA ALA A 94 9.05 -0.61 -4.92
C ALA A 94 9.80 -1.63 -5.77
N LEU A 95 11.12 -1.61 -5.63
CA LEU A 95 12.02 -2.64 -6.14
C LEU A 95 12.51 -3.47 -4.96
N CYS A 96 11.97 -4.68 -4.83
CA CYS A 96 12.31 -5.60 -3.74
C CYS A 96 13.35 -6.62 -4.24
N PRO A 97 14.56 -6.70 -3.66
CA PRO A 97 15.50 -7.76 -3.96
C PRO A 97 14.92 -9.13 -3.63
N TRP A 98 15.16 -10.14 -4.48
CA TRP A 98 14.74 -11.51 -4.17
C TRP A 98 15.50 -12.10 -2.98
N GLY A 99 14.85 -12.89 -2.13
CA GLY A 99 15.53 -13.56 -1.02
C GLY A 99 16.47 -14.68 -1.48
N HIS A 100 16.02 -15.51 -2.42
CA HIS A 100 16.67 -16.78 -2.78
C HIS A 100 17.42 -16.77 -4.13
N ARG A 101 17.13 -15.83 -5.03
CA ARG A 101 17.84 -15.68 -6.30
C ARG A 101 19.03 -14.74 -6.13
N THR A 102 20.22 -15.18 -6.54
CA THR A 102 21.48 -14.51 -6.18
C THR A 102 21.56 -13.05 -6.66
N TRP A 103 20.94 -12.69 -7.79
CA TRP A 103 21.01 -11.33 -8.33
C TRP A 103 19.77 -10.91 -9.13
N GLY A 104 18.62 -10.73 -8.47
CA GLY A 104 17.41 -10.18 -9.09
C GLY A 104 16.47 -9.50 -8.11
N PHE A 105 15.45 -8.85 -8.66
CA PHE A 105 14.45 -8.06 -7.94
C PHE A 105 13.05 -8.22 -8.55
N ARG A 106 12.02 -7.92 -7.78
CA ARG A 106 10.62 -7.86 -8.21
C ARG A 106 10.06 -6.46 -8.01
N LEU A 107 9.04 -6.13 -8.79
CA LEU A 107 8.31 -4.88 -8.69
C LEU A 107 7.08 -5.07 -7.80
N VAL A 108 6.85 -4.16 -6.85
CA VAL A 108 5.73 -4.23 -5.91
C VAL A 108 5.04 -2.87 -5.83
N PRO A 109 3.71 -2.77 -5.90
CA PRO A 109 3.03 -1.49 -5.77
C PRO A 109 3.12 -0.98 -4.32
N CYS A 110 3.44 0.30 -4.14
CA CYS A 110 3.55 0.94 -2.83
C CYS A 110 2.37 1.82 -2.46
N ALA A 111 1.70 2.41 -3.45
CA ALA A 111 0.69 3.45 -3.23
C ALA A 111 -0.72 2.85 -3.05
N VAL A 112 -0.89 1.87 -2.16
CA VAL A 112 -2.24 1.35 -1.87
C VAL A 112 -2.91 2.26 -0.82
N PRO A 113 -4.04 2.91 -1.13
CA PRO A 113 -4.78 3.71 -0.14
C PRO A 113 -5.12 2.90 1.11
N ARG A 114 -5.00 3.52 2.28
CA ARG A 114 -5.13 2.81 3.57
C ARG A 114 -6.49 2.11 3.71
N GLU A 115 -7.56 2.72 3.22
CA GLU A 115 -8.91 2.12 3.24
C GLU A 115 -9.06 0.89 2.33
N LEU A 116 -8.17 0.71 1.35
CA LEU A 116 -8.23 -0.40 0.40
C LEU A 116 -7.30 -1.57 0.77
N VAL A 117 -6.39 -1.40 1.73
CA VAL A 117 -5.36 -2.41 2.08
C VAL A 117 -5.96 -3.80 2.34
N ASN A 118 -7.12 -3.88 2.99
CA ASN A 118 -7.77 -5.15 3.31
C ASN A 118 -8.50 -5.79 2.11
N HIS A 119 -8.77 -5.03 1.06
CA HIS A 119 -9.48 -5.47 -0.14
C HIS A 119 -8.55 -5.62 -1.35
N PHE A 120 -7.33 -5.07 -1.25
CA PHE A 120 -6.36 -5.08 -2.32
C PHE A 120 -5.62 -6.42 -2.38
N VAL A 121 -5.81 -7.13 -3.49
CA VAL A 121 -5.14 -8.40 -3.77
C VAL A 121 -4.13 -8.19 -4.88
N TRP A 122 -2.85 -8.39 -4.54
CA TRP A 122 -1.74 -8.38 -5.47
C TRP A 122 -1.11 -9.77 -5.58
N PRO A 123 -0.83 -10.27 -6.80
CA PRO A 123 -0.22 -11.58 -6.98
C PRO A 123 1.09 -11.71 -6.20
N ARG A 124 1.21 -12.82 -5.46
CA ARG A 124 2.45 -13.24 -4.81
C ARG A 124 3.37 -13.91 -5.82
N GLU A 125 4.61 -14.12 -5.41
CA GLU A 125 5.66 -14.68 -6.26
C GLU A 125 5.36 -16.11 -6.76
N ASP A 126 4.63 -16.89 -5.97
CA ASP A 126 4.30 -18.28 -6.28
C ASP A 126 2.94 -18.44 -6.99
N ASP A 127 2.24 -17.34 -7.28
CA ASP A 127 0.94 -17.37 -7.94
C ASP A 127 1.12 -17.63 -9.45
N GLU A 128 0.16 -18.32 -10.06
CA GLU A 128 0.15 -18.56 -11.53
C GLU A 128 0.19 -17.25 -12.34
N ASN A 129 -0.31 -16.17 -11.75
CA ASN A 129 -0.34 -14.83 -12.34
C ASN A 129 0.75 -13.89 -11.77
N ALA A 130 1.80 -14.44 -11.17
CA ALA A 130 2.91 -13.68 -10.61
C ALA A 130 3.55 -12.77 -11.67
N HIS A 131 3.99 -11.59 -11.24
CA HIS A 131 4.77 -10.70 -12.09
C HIS A 131 6.18 -11.29 -12.32
N PRO A 132 6.75 -11.14 -13.53
CA PRO A 132 8.13 -11.53 -13.76
C PRO A 132 9.02 -10.72 -12.82
N GLY A 133 10.01 -11.39 -12.23
CA GLY A 133 11.13 -10.67 -11.63
C GLY A 133 12.25 -10.50 -12.64
N PHE A 134 13.09 -9.52 -12.37
CA PHE A 134 14.15 -9.06 -13.26
C PHE A 134 15.51 -9.39 -12.66
N ALA A 135 16.46 -9.74 -13.52
CA ALA A 135 17.84 -9.89 -13.09
C ALA A 135 18.46 -8.51 -12.89
N VAL A 136 19.42 -8.42 -11.96
CA VAL A 136 20.29 -7.25 -11.89
C VAL A 136 21.12 -7.22 -13.17
N GLY A 137 20.97 -6.17 -13.97
CA GLY A 137 21.58 -6.04 -15.30
C GLY A 137 20.60 -6.19 -16.46
N THR A 138 19.32 -6.53 -16.22
CA THR A 138 18.28 -6.39 -17.23
C THR A 138 18.28 -4.94 -17.75
N PRO A 139 18.22 -4.71 -19.08
CA PRO A 139 18.17 -3.37 -19.65
C PRO A 139 17.06 -2.53 -19.03
N ALA A 140 17.39 -1.32 -18.58
CA ALA A 140 16.43 -0.45 -17.91
C ALA A 140 15.21 -0.13 -18.80
N ALA A 141 15.40 -0.01 -20.11
CA ALA A 141 14.33 0.19 -21.08
C ALA A 141 13.33 -0.98 -21.10
N GLU A 142 13.80 -2.22 -20.98
CA GLU A 142 12.93 -3.41 -20.95
C GLU A 142 12.03 -3.38 -19.70
N VAL A 143 12.62 -3.08 -18.54
CA VAL A 143 11.85 -2.97 -17.29
C VAL A 143 10.90 -1.78 -17.33
N ALA A 144 11.30 -0.65 -17.92
CA ALA A 144 10.46 0.53 -18.09
C ALA A 144 9.25 0.26 -19.01
N THR A 145 9.48 -0.43 -20.13
CA THR A 145 8.41 -0.91 -21.02
C THR A 145 7.44 -1.79 -20.27
N TYR A 146 7.93 -2.80 -19.54
CA TYR A 146 7.07 -3.66 -18.72
C TYR A 146 6.26 -2.88 -17.67
N ILE A 147 6.90 -1.90 -17.01
CA ILE A 147 6.21 -1.07 -16.02
C ILE A 147 5.01 -0.35 -16.66
N HIS A 148 5.22 0.24 -17.83
CA HIS A 148 4.21 1.05 -18.48
C HIS A 148 3.11 0.21 -19.16
N GLU A 149 3.50 -0.87 -19.85
CA GLU A 149 2.58 -1.67 -20.66
C GLU A 149 1.81 -2.70 -19.85
N ASP A 150 2.40 -3.25 -18.78
CA ASP A 150 1.80 -4.34 -18.00
C ASP A 150 1.57 -3.99 -16.54
N PHE A 151 2.59 -3.50 -15.84
CA PHE A 151 2.54 -3.36 -14.39
C PHE A 151 1.52 -2.31 -13.95
N LEU A 152 1.60 -1.09 -14.48
CA LEU A 152 0.69 0.00 -14.12
C LEU A 152 -0.77 -0.31 -14.48
N PRO A 153 -1.11 -0.81 -15.68
CA PRO A 153 -2.48 -1.22 -15.99
C PRO A 153 -3.02 -2.28 -15.03
N ARG A 154 -2.23 -3.31 -14.72
CA ARG A 154 -2.64 -4.35 -13.75
C ARG A 154 -2.83 -3.79 -12.34
N TYR A 155 -1.97 -2.86 -11.92
CA TYR A 155 -2.08 -2.16 -10.65
C TYR A 155 -3.37 -1.36 -10.54
N HIS A 156 -3.70 -0.55 -11.55
CA HIS A 156 -4.96 0.20 -11.58
C HIS A 156 -6.17 -0.73 -11.61
N HIS A 157 -6.11 -1.84 -12.35
CA HIS A 157 -7.17 -2.83 -12.34
C HIS A 157 -7.37 -3.47 -10.96
N ALA A 158 -6.28 -3.79 -10.25
CA ALA A 158 -6.34 -4.32 -8.90
C ALA A 158 -6.93 -3.31 -7.90
N LEU A 159 -6.59 -2.01 -8.03
CA LEU A 159 -7.21 -0.95 -7.24
C LEU A 159 -8.71 -0.84 -7.49
N ALA A 160 -9.15 -0.80 -8.75
CA ALA A 160 -10.56 -0.72 -9.10
C ALA A 160 -11.38 -1.92 -8.56
N ARG A 161 -10.78 -3.12 -8.55
CA ARG A 161 -11.39 -4.28 -7.90
C ARG A 161 -11.48 -4.11 -6.38
N ALA A 162 -10.43 -3.62 -5.74
CA ALA A 162 -10.43 -3.37 -4.30
C ALA A 162 -11.49 -2.32 -3.89
N GLU A 163 -11.63 -1.25 -4.67
CA GLU A 163 -12.67 -0.22 -4.47
C GLU A 163 -14.08 -0.80 -4.60
N THR A 164 -14.29 -1.70 -5.57
CA THR A 164 -15.57 -2.39 -5.76
C THR A 164 -15.86 -3.33 -4.59
N ALA A 165 -14.90 -4.15 -4.20
CA ALA A 165 -15.04 -5.07 -3.06
C ALA A 165 -15.29 -4.31 -1.75
N LYS A 166 -14.63 -3.16 -1.54
CA LYS A 166 -14.90 -2.29 -0.39
C LYS A 166 -16.34 -1.78 -0.41
N ARG A 167 -16.81 -1.23 -1.54
CA ARG A 167 -18.19 -0.74 -1.67
C ARG A 167 -19.22 -1.83 -1.39
N GLU A 168 -19.02 -3.04 -1.93
CA GLU A 168 -19.89 -4.18 -1.67
C GLU A 168 -19.90 -4.57 -0.19
N CYS A 169 -18.73 -4.53 0.47
CA CYS A 169 -18.60 -4.77 1.91
C CYS A 169 -19.33 -3.71 2.73
N ASP A 170 -19.13 -2.43 2.42
CA ASP A 170 -19.81 -1.30 3.09
C ASP A 170 -21.34 -1.39 2.91
N GLU A 171 -21.82 -1.73 1.70
CA GLU A 171 -23.25 -1.91 1.42
C GLU A 171 -23.84 -3.12 2.17
N ALA A 172 -23.08 -4.22 2.28
CA ALA A 172 -23.48 -5.36 3.09
C ALA A 172 -23.54 -5.01 4.58
N GLU A 173 -22.57 -4.25 5.08
CA GLU A 173 -22.54 -3.76 6.46
C GLU A 173 -23.71 -2.81 6.74
N ALA A 174 -24.00 -1.88 5.84
CA ALA A 174 -25.14 -0.98 5.94
C ALA A 174 -26.48 -1.73 5.95
N ARG A 175 -26.65 -2.74 5.08
CA ARG A 175 -27.83 -3.61 5.10
C ARG A 175 -27.97 -4.38 6.41
N ARG A 176 -26.87 -4.93 6.93
CA ARG A 176 -26.85 -5.61 8.24
C ARG A 176 -27.23 -4.67 9.38
N LEU A 177 -26.71 -3.45 9.39
CA LEU A 177 -27.04 -2.45 10.40
C LEU A 177 -28.53 -2.08 10.35
N LEU A 178 -29.07 -1.82 9.15
CA LEU A 178 -30.48 -1.48 8.98
C LEU A 178 -31.42 -2.61 9.43
N ALA A 179 -31.12 -3.86 9.06
CA ALA A 179 -31.87 -5.02 9.53
C ALA A 179 -31.83 -5.15 11.07
N ARG A 180 -30.65 -4.95 11.68
CA ARG A 180 -30.48 -4.94 13.14
C ARG A 180 -31.30 -3.84 13.82
N THR A 181 -31.36 -2.64 13.25
CA THR A 181 -32.18 -1.54 13.77
C THR A 181 -33.67 -1.87 13.67
N GLN A 182 -34.14 -2.40 12.53
CA GLN A 182 -35.54 -2.78 12.34
C GLN A 182 -36.01 -3.85 13.33
N VAL A 183 -35.17 -4.86 13.61
CA VAL A 183 -35.46 -5.90 14.62
C VAL A 183 -35.63 -5.27 16.01
N ALA A 184 -34.72 -4.37 16.41
CA ALA A 184 -34.84 -3.71 17.72
C ALA A 184 -36.06 -2.78 17.81
N GLU A 185 -36.38 -2.03 16.75
CA GLU A 185 -37.59 -1.21 16.71
C GLU A 185 -38.86 -2.06 16.83
N ARG A 186 -38.89 -3.21 16.15
CA ARG A 186 -40.02 -4.16 16.22
C ARG A 186 -40.18 -4.72 17.62
N LEU A 187 -39.08 -5.16 18.24
CA LEU A 187 -39.06 -5.62 19.62
C LEU A 187 -39.56 -4.51 20.55
N HIS A 188 -38.99 -3.30 20.47
CA HIS A 188 -39.41 -2.18 21.32
C HIS A 188 -40.90 -1.87 21.19
N ARG A 189 -41.44 -1.90 19.97
CA ARG A 189 -42.88 -1.65 19.71
C ARG A 189 -43.76 -2.75 20.30
N GLU A 190 -43.46 -4.03 20.08
CA GLU A 190 -44.28 -5.14 20.59
C GLU A 190 -44.29 -5.18 22.12
N PHE A 191 -43.13 -4.95 22.75
CA PHE A 191 -43.03 -4.91 24.21
C PHE A 191 -43.65 -3.66 24.84
N SER A 192 -43.69 -2.53 24.12
CA SER A 192 -44.37 -1.30 24.58
C SER A 192 -45.88 -1.32 24.34
N ALA A 193 -46.36 -1.99 23.29
CA ALA A 193 -47.79 -2.11 22.98
C ALA A 193 -48.54 -3.03 23.96
N SER A 194 -47.85 -3.99 24.57
CA SER A 194 -48.38 -4.79 25.68
C SER A 194 -48.32 -4.09 27.05
N ALA A 195 -47.84 -2.84 27.11
CA ALA A 195 -47.60 -2.10 28.35
C ALA A 195 -48.75 -1.16 28.75
N SER A 196 -49.88 -1.17 28.05
CA SER A 196 -51.07 -0.37 28.39
C SER A 196 -51.68 -0.69 29.77
N GLU A 197 -51.20 -1.74 30.47
CA GLU A 197 -51.56 -2.04 31.87
C GLU A 197 -50.40 -1.94 32.88
N ARG A 198 -49.15 -1.67 32.48
CA ARG A 198 -47.96 -1.77 33.36
C ARG A 198 -47.21 -0.45 33.55
N ALA A 199 -47.89 0.53 34.12
CA ALA A 199 -47.34 1.85 34.49
C ALA A 199 -46.28 1.84 35.63
N ARG A 200 -45.55 0.74 35.87
CA ARG A 200 -44.61 0.61 37.01
C ARG A 200 -43.21 0.10 36.69
N CYS A 201 -42.90 -0.28 35.46
CA CYS A 201 -41.55 -0.74 35.12
C CYS A 201 -40.74 0.38 34.44
N GLN A 202 -39.67 0.85 35.09
CA GLN A 202 -38.63 1.65 34.42
C GLN A 202 -37.93 0.73 33.40
N GLN A 203 -38.21 0.96 32.12
CA GLN A 203 -37.62 0.30 30.94
C GLN A 203 -37.64 -1.24 30.95
N PRO A 204 -38.76 -1.89 30.57
CA PRO A 204 -38.89 -3.35 30.62
C PRO A 204 -37.99 -4.12 29.63
N VAL A 205 -37.35 -3.46 28.67
CA VAL A 205 -36.51 -4.09 27.63
C VAL A 205 -35.27 -3.24 27.33
N ALA A 206 -34.10 -3.85 27.42
CA ALA A 206 -32.82 -3.32 26.95
C ALA A 206 -32.27 -4.21 25.83
N VAL A 207 -32.03 -3.64 24.66
CA VAL A 207 -31.44 -4.35 23.52
C VAL A 207 -29.99 -3.93 23.38
N TYR A 208 -29.08 -4.90 23.46
CA TYR A 208 -27.65 -4.70 23.29
C TYR A 208 -27.18 -5.40 22.02
N TYR A 209 -26.45 -4.67 21.20
CA TYR A 209 -25.77 -5.22 20.04
C TYR A 209 -24.37 -5.66 20.44
N GLN A 210 -24.06 -6.94 20.27
CA GLN A 210 -22.68 -7.41 20.45
C GLN A 210 -21.93 -7.16 19.14
N ALA A 211 -20.83 -6.41 19.24
CA ALA A 211 -20.09 -5.92 18.07
C ALA A 211 -19.44 -7.01 17.21
N ALA A 212 -19.35 -8.26 17.69
CA ALA A 212 -18.50 -9.28 17.09
C ALA A 212 -19.22 -10.43 16.37
N ASP A 213 -20.44 -10.83 16.76
CA ASP A 213 -20.91 -12.20 16.44
C ASP A 213 -22.24 -12.30 15.68
N ASP A 214 -22.72 -11.23 15.03
CA ASP A 214 -24.09 -11.18 14.47
C ASP A 214 -25.19 -11.47 15.51
N LEU A 215 -24.83 -11.51 16.79
CA LEU A 215 -25.70 -11.79 17.92
C LEU A 215 -26.30 -10.50 18.46
N VAL A 216 -27.62 -10.47 18.57
CA VAL A 216 -28.36 -9.47 19.32
C VAL A 216 -28.64 -10.05 20.71
N ARG A 217 -28.17 -9.38 21.76
CA ARG A 217 -28.52 -9.73 23.14
C ARG A 217 -29.70 -8.86 23.57
N ILE A 218 -30.81 -9.50 23.92
CA ILE A 218 -32.02 -8.82 24.39
C ILE A 218 -32.16 -9.14 25.87
N ASP A 219 -31.96 -8.14 26.72
CA ASP A 219 -32.18 -8.26 28.15
C ASP A 219 -33.57 -7.70 28.48
N VAL A 220 -34.43 -8.56 29.02
CA VAL A 220 -35.81 -8.21 29.38
C VAL A 220 -35.93 -8.31 30.90
N VAL A 221 -36.31 -7.21 31.56
CA VAL A 221 -36.50 -7.16 33.01
C VAL A 221 -37.97 -6.92 33.30
N MET A 222 -38.68 -7.97 33.71
CA MET A 222 -40.09 -7.92 34.06
C MET A 222 -40.46 -9.02 35.07
N PRO A 223 -41.61 -8.89 35.75
CA PRO A 223 -42.19 -9.97 36.55
C PRO A 223 -42.33 -11.28 35.76
N LEU A 224 -42.23 -12.42 36.44
CA LEU A 224 -42.24 -13.75 35.81
C LEU A 224 -43.51 -14.01 34.98
N ASP A 225 -44.68 -13.64 35.50
CA ASP A 225 -45.97 -13.84 34.81
C ASP A 225 -46.04 -13.02 33.51
N ASP A 226 -45.40 -11.86 33.50
CA ASP A 226 -45.31 -10.96 32.36
C ASP A 226 -44.36 -11.54 31.29
N ALA A 227 -43.26 -12.16 31.71
CA ALA A 227 -42.32 -12.83 30.82
C ALA A 227 -42.98 -14.03 30.11
N ILE A 228 -43.76 -14.82 30.84
CA ILE A 228 -44.52 -15.93 30.27
C ILE A 228 -45.54 -15.39 29.24
N ALA A 229 -46.30 -14.35 29.59
CA ALA A 229 -47.28 -13.73 28.70
C ALA A 229 -46.65 -13.11 27.43
N CYS A 230 -45.42 -12.59 27.53
CA CYS A 230 -44.70 -11.98 26.40
C CYS A 230 -43.95 -13.00 25.52
N THR A 231 -43.82 -14.26 25.92
CA THR A 231 -43.10 -15.30 25.15
C THR A 231 -43.59 -15.44 23.70
N PRO A 232 -44.90 -15.40 23.39
CA PRO A 232 -45.37 -15.44 22.00
C PRO A 232 -45.05 -14.19 21.18
N ALA A 233 -45.00 -13.01 21.82
CA ALA A 233 -44.58 -11.78 21.16
C ALA A 233 -43.07 -11.79 20.88
N LEU A 234 -42.26 -12.24 21.84
CA LEU A 234 -40.83 -12.46 21.64
C LEU A 234 -40.56 -13.44 20.49
N ALA A 235 -41.29 -14.57 20.45
CA ALA A 235 -41.19 -15.52 19.36
C ALA A 235 -41.50 -14.82 18.02
N ARG A 236 -42.67 -14.17 17.88
CA ARG A 236 -43.06 -13.47 16.63
C ARG A 236 -42.07 -12.40 16.19
N ALA A 237 -41.53 -11.62 17.12
CA ALA A 237 -40.54 -10.60 16.83
C ALA A 237 -39.20 -11.20 16.34
N LEU A 238 -38.85 -12.41 16.79
CA LEU A 238 -37.64 -13.14 16.40
C LEU A 238 -37.81 -14.05 15.17
N THR A 239 -39.04 -14.47 14.83
CA THR A 239 -39.30 -15.41 13.71
C THR A 239 -39.66 -14.72 12.38
N ALA A 240 -39.33 -13.44 12.20
CA ALA A 240 -39.52 -12.79 10.90
C ALA A 240 -38.63 -13.46 9.83
N PRO A 241 -39.17 -13.72 8.62
CA PRO A 241 -38.46 -14.46 7.59
C PRO A 241 -37.19 -13.71 7.18
N VAL A 242 -36.07 -14.43 7.20
CA VAL A 242 -34.87 -14.06 6.43
C VAL A 242 -35.28 -14.19 4.97
N ASP A 243 -35.10 -13.13 4.17
CA ASP A 243 -35.42 -13.14 2.75
C ASP A 243 -34.93 -14.43 2.07
N ASP A 244 -35.88 -15.24 1.59
CA ASP A 244 -35.66 -16.31 0.62
C ASP A 244 -35.25 -15.67 -0.71
N ASN A 245 -34.00 -15.23 -0.81
CA ASN A 245 -33.36 -14.89 -2.07
C ASN A 245 -32.12 -15.76 -2.28
N HIS A 246 -32.33 -17.08 -2.23
CA HIS A 246 -31.53 -18.07 -2.95
C HIS A 246 -32.45 -19.19 -3.47
N ALA A 247 -33.45 -18.81 -4.27
CA ALA A 247 -33.90 -19.69 -5.34
C ALA A 247 -32.83 -19.66 -6.44
N THR A 248 -31.71 -20.36 -6.22
CA THR A 248 -30.82 -20.75 -7.31
C THR A 248 -31.12 -22.20 -7.60
N GLU A 249 -31.72 -22.39 -8.77
CA GLU A 249 -32.06 -23.65 -9.39
C GLU A 249 -30.88 -24.64 -9.34
N CYS A 250 -31.13 -25.85 -8.85
CA CYS A 250 -30.30 -27.00 -9.19
C CYS A 250 -30.77 -27.53 -10.55
N PRO A 251 -29.94 -27.56 -11.61
CA PRO A 251 -30.28 -28.28 -12.82
C PRO A 251 -30.19 -29.80 -12.57
N ARG A 252 -31.14 -30.51 -13.16
CA ARG A 252 -31.17 -31.98 -13.24
C ARG A 252 -30.13 -32.51 -14.20
#